data_AF-A0A974BL21-F1
#
_entry.id   AF-A0A974BL21-F1
#
_cell.length_a   1.000
_cell.length_b   1.000
_cell.length_c   1.000
_cell.angle_alpha   90.00
_cell.angle_beta   90.00
_cell.angle_gamma   90.00
#
_symmetry.space_group_name_H-M   'P 1'
#
loop_
_entity.id
_entity.type
_entity.pdbx_description
1 polymer ?
#
loop_
_entity_poly.entity_id
_entity_poly.type
_entity_poly.pdbx_seq_one_letter_code
_entity_poly.pdbx_strand_id
1 'polypeptide(L)'
;MKLRWIDWLVIAIVGAITAFILISIYGFVNNKGIELFSVTSPLIFPFLVGVTLLVCWILTIIKDIKKAVTTNKDDSKELLHDMVVVIIYIIGVLTYSLVIGKIGFILGSILFLITGMVFMNYDEEKYSKKIINAAIVSCITVPVLYYVFHEVFKVMLP
;
A
#
# COMPACT_ATOMS: atom_id res chain seq x y z
N MET A 1 21.21 21.17 -5.45
CA MET A 1 20.14 20.21 -5.77
C MET A 1 20.79 18.88 -6.11
N LYS A 2 20.95 17.97 -5.14
CA LYS A 2 21.47 16.63 -5.42
C LYS A 2 20.56 15.64 -4.72
N LEU A 3 19.49 15.22 -5.41
CA LEU A 3 18.77 14.02 -5.02
C LEU A 3 19.76 12.86 -5.06
N ARG A 4 19.72 12.00 -4.04
CA ARG A 4 20.59 10.82 -4.01
C ARG A 4 20.08 9.83 -5.07
N TRP A 5 20.95 8.95 -5.55
CA TRP A 5 20.58 7.95 -6.55
C TRP A 5 19.45 7.02 -6.07
N ILE A 6 19.40 6.75 -4.76
CA ILE A 6 18.30 6.02 -4.10
C ILE A 6 16.95 6.74 -4.22
N ASP A 7 16.92 8.07 -4.07
CA ASP A 7 15.66 8.83 -4.15
C ASP A 7 15.09 8.75 -5.59
N TRP A 8 15.95 8.79 -6.60
CA TRP A 8 15.57 8.55 -8.01
C TRP A 8 15.04 7.14 -8.25
N LEU A 9 15.67 6.14 -7.64
CA LEU A 9 15.24 4.75 -7.72
C LEU A 9 13.85 4.57 -7.11
N VAL A 10 13.60 5.14 -5.92
CA VAL A 10 12.28 5.10 -5.27
C VAL A 10 11.22 5.79 -6.11
N ILE A 11 11.51 7.00 -6.64
CA ILE A 11 10.59 7.72 -7.52
C ILE A 11 10.26 6.88 -8.76
N ALA A 12 11.26 6.25 -9.37
CA ALA A 12 11.06 5.40 -10.54
C ALA A 12 10.21 4.16 -10.23
N ILE A 13 10.46 3.47 -9.10
CA ILE A 13 9.69 2.29 -8.70
C ILE A 13 8.22 2.66 -8.42
N VAL A 14 7.97 3.69 -7.62
CA VAL A 14 6.60 4.10 -7.28
C VAL A 14 5.86 4.59 -8.53
N GLY A 15 6.54 5.32 -9.41
CA GLY A 15 6.01 5.73 -10.71
C GLY A 15 5.64 4.53 -11.57
N ALA A 16 6.52 3.51 -11.66
CA ALA A 16 6.28 2.29 -12.41
C ALA A 16 5.09 1.49 -11.87
N ILE A 17 4.97 1.34 -10.54
CA ILE A 17 3.83 0.67 -9.90
C ILE A 17 2.53 1.41 -10.21
N THR A 18 2.53 2.74 -10.06
CA THR A 18 1.35 3.57 -10.33
C THR A 18 0.94 3.48 -11.80
N ALA A 19 1.90 3.58 -12.72
CA ALA A 19 1.66 3.42 -14.15
C ALA A 19 1.12 2.01 -14.48
N PHE A 20 1.69 0.96 -13.88
CA PHE A 20 1.22 -0.41 -14.07
C PHE A 20 -0.24 -0.58 -13.62
N ILE A 21 -0.63 0.00 -12.48
CA ILE A 21 -2.03 -0.01 -12.01
C ILE A 21 -2.94 0.68 -13.04
N LEU A 22 -2.58 1.88 -13.50
CA LEU A 22 -3.40 2.65 -14.45
C LEU A 22 -3.51 1.96 -15.82
N ILE A 23 -2.42 1.40 -16.34
CA ILE A 23 -2.39 0.62 -17.58
C ILE A 23 -3.25 -0.63 -17.45
N SER A 24 -3.16 -1.33 -16.31
CA SER A 24 -3.98 -2.51 -16.05
C SER A 24 -5.45 -2.15 -16.08
N ILE A 25 -5.85 -1.08 -15.37
CA ILE A 25 -7.23 -0.57 -15.38
C ILE A 25 -7.67 -0.23 -16.81
N TYR A 26 -6.88 0.53 -17.56
CA TYR A 26 -7.18 0.85 -18.96
C TYR A 26 -7.38 -0.41 -19.82
N GLY A 27 -6.53 -1.42 -19.64
CA GLY A 27 -6.65 -2.71 -20.29
C GLY A 27 -7.93 -3.46 -19.92
N PHE A 28 -8.34 -3.46 -18.65
CA PHE A 28 -9.59 -4.09 -18.23
C PHE A 28 -10.83 -3.40 -18.82
N VAL A 29 -10.79 -2.08 -18.95
CA VAL A 29 -11.90 -1.31 -19.51
C VAL A 29 -12.03 -1.54 -21.00
N ASN A 30 -10.91 -1.42 -21.73
CA ASN A 30 -10.93 -1.47 -23.18
C ASN A 30 -11.04 -2.90 -23.74
N ASN A 31 -10.46 -3.89 -23.05
CA ASN A 31 -10.43 -5.28 -23.53
C ASN A 31 -11.53 -6.16 -22.93
N LYS A 32 -12.00 -5.87 -21.71
CA LYS A 32 -13.05 -6.65 -21.03
C LYS A 32 -14.38 -5.91 -20.90
N GLY A 33 -14.46 -4.65 -21.36
CA GLY A 33 -15.69 -3.85 -21.35
C GLY A 33 -16.22 -3.56 -19.94
N ILE A 34 -15.38 -3.64 -18.91
CA ILE A 34 -15.80 -3.35 -17.54
C ILE A 34 -15.89 -1.83 -17.38
N GLU A 35 -17.09 -1.32 -17.11
CA GLU A 35 -17.30 0.12 -16.91
C GLU A 35 -16.54 0.63 -15.69
N LEU A 36 -15.83 1.76 -15.82
CA LEU A 36 -15.09 2.35 -14.69
C LEU A 36 -15.99 3.02 -13.67
N PHE A 37 -17.04 3.70 -14.13
CA PHE A 37 -17.84 4.61 -13.31
C PHE A 37 -19.22 4.06 -12.95
N SER A 38 -19.36 2.74 -12.90
CA SER A 38 -20.58 2.09 -12.40
C SER A 38 -20.47 1.84 -10.90
N VAL A 39 -21.54 2.09 -10.14
CA VAL A 39 -21.57 2.00 -8.66
C VAL A 39 -21.14 0.62 -8.13
N THR A 40 -21.33 -0.43 -8.94
CA THR A 40 -20.94 -1.80 -8.61
C THR A 40 -19.64 -2.24 -9.27
N SER A 41 -18.92 -1.34 -9.93
CA SER A 41 -17.70 -1.69 -10.65
C SER A 41 -16.56 -1.99 -9.68
N PRO A 42 -15.98 -3.20 -9.72
CA PRO A 42 -14.83 -3.55 -8.88
C PRO A 42 -13.59 -2.73 -9.23
N LEU A 43 -13.56 -2.03 -10.37
CA LEU A 43 -12.44 -1.19 -10.82
C LEU A 43 -12.39 0.18 -10.15
N ILE A 44 -13.48 0.64 -9.52
CA ILE A 44 -13.49 1.92 -8.79
C ILE A 44 -12.45 1.91 -7.67
N PHE A 45 -12.32 0.80 -6.94
CA PHE A 45 -11.38 0.71 -5.83
C PHE A 45 -9.91 0.76 -6.30
N PRO A 46 -9.45 -0.09 -7.25
CA PRO A 46 -8.12 0.04 -7.85
C PRO A 46 -7.86 1.42 -8.45
N PHE A 47 -8.86 2.07 -9.05
CA PHE A 47 -8.74 3.42 -9.60
C PHE A 47 -8.51 4.46 -8.50
N LEU A 48 -9.30 4.45 -7.43
CA LEU A 48 -9.11 5.33 -6.28
C LEU A 48 -7.72 5.15 -5.67
N VAL A 49 -7.27 3.90 -5.47
CA VAL A 49 -5.93 3.60 -4.97
C VAL A 49 -4.85 4.15 -5.92
N GLY A 50 -5.00 3.95 -7.22
CA GLY A 50 -4.08 4.48 -8.23
C GLY A 50 -4.00 6.00 -8.22
N VAL A 51 -5.15 6.69 -8.12
CA VAL A 51 -5.21 8.17 -8.05
C VAL A 51 -4.58 8.67 -6.75
N THR A 52 -4.91 8.07 -5.60
CA THR A 52 -4.31 8.45 -4.31
C THR A 52 -2.80 8.24 -4.33
N LEU A 53 -2.31 7.11 -4.84
CA LEU A 53 -0.88 6.86 -4.98
C LEU A 53 -0.21 7.87 -5.91
N LEU A 54 -0.84 8.22 -7.03
CA LEU A 54 -0.34 9.23 -7.95
C LEU A 54 -0.22 10.59 -7.27
N VAL A 55 -1.23 11.01 -6.50
CA VAL A 55 -1.20 12.26 -5.73
C VAL A 55 -0.08 12.21 -4.68
N CYS A 56 0.02 11.13 -3.91
CA CYS A 56 1.10 10.94 -2.93
C CYS A 56 2.48 10.98 -3.60
N TRP A 57 2.64 10.35 -4.75
CA TRP A 57 3.89 10.34 -5.51
C TRP A 57 4.30 11.74 -5.97
N ILE A 58 3.36 12.52 -6.55
CA ILE A 58 3.61 13.91 -6.93
C ILE A 58 3.98 14.77 -5.72
N LEU A 59 3.22 14.67 -4.62
CA LEU A 59 3.49 15.43 -3.40
C LEU A 59 4.85 15.08 -2.79
N THR A 60 5.28 13.82 -2.89
CA THR A 60 6.59 13.36 -2.44
C THR A 60 7.69 13.99 -3.27
N ILE A 61 7.59 13.96 -4.61
CA ILE A 61 8.55 14.61 -5.51
C ILE A 61 8.67 16.12 -5.20
N ILE A 62 7.54 16.81 -5.02
CA ILE A 62 7.53 18.25 -4.68
C ILE A 62 8.25 18.49 -3.36
N LYS A 63 7.98 17.67 -2.33
CA LYS A 63 8.64 17.76 -1.03
C LYS A 63 10.14 17.50 -1.14
N ASP A 64 10.56 16.48 -1.89
CA ASP A 64 11.97 16.11 -2.04
C ASP A 64 12.76 17.18 -2.77
N ILE A 65 12.20 17.76 -3.84
CA ILE A 65 12.79 18.90 -4.55
C ILE A 65 12.94 20.10 -3.60
N LYS A 66 11.92 20.40 -2.79
CA LYS A 66 11.97 21.50 -1.81
C LYS A 66 12.98 21.25 -0.69
N LYS A 67 13.14 20.01 -0.23
CA LYS A 67 14.05 19.60 0.85
C LYS A 67 15.51 19.51 0.39
N ALA A 68 15.75 19.16 -0.88
CA ALA A 68 17.07 19.15 -1.50
C ALA A 68 17.73 20.54 -1.62
N VAL A 69 16.98 21.62 -1.34
CA VAL A 69 17.48 23.00 -1.24
C VAL A 69 17.98 23.34 0.16
N THR A 70 17.62 22.57 1.20
CA THR A 70 17.74 23.01 2.61
C THR A 70 18.61 22.16 3.55
N THR A 71 19.10 20.95 3.22
CA THR A 71 19.98 20.21 4.17
C THR A 71 20.89 19.16 3.50
N ASN A 72 22.18 19.19 3.86
CA ASN A 72 23.18 18.12 3.74
C ASN A 72 23.34 17.44 5.11
N LYS A 73 22.50 16.47 5.46
CA LYS A 73 22.74 15.58 6.61
C LYS A 73 22.81 14.15 6.13
N ASP A 74 23.84 13.46 6.59
CA ASP A 74 24.21 12.10 6.23
C ASP A 74 23.33 11.12 7.03
N ASP A 75 22.14 10.83 6.51
CA ASP A 75 21.14 9.91 7.08
C ASP A 75 21.30 8.46 6.59
N SER A 76 22.52 8.06 6.22
CA SER A 76 22.77 6.78 5.54
C SER A 76 22.36 5.54 6.34
N LYS A 77 22.38 5.59 7.68
CA LYS A 77 21.93 4.47 8.55
C LYS A 77 20.42 4.35 8.66
N GLU A 78 19.70 5.48 8.69
CA GLU A 78 18.23 5.51 8.77
C GLU A 78 17.62 4.94 7.48
N LEU A 79 18.21 5.28 6.33
CA LEU A 79 17.82 4.71 5.03
C LEU A 79 17.97 3.20 4.92
N LEU A 80 19.04 2.63 5.47
CA LEU A 80 19.26 1.18 5.41
C LEU A 80 18.23 0.43 6.24
N HIS A 81 17.87 0.96 7.41
CA HIS A 81 16.82 0.40 8.25
C HIS A 81 15.47 0.44 7.52
N ASP A 82 15.10 1.57 6.94
CA ASP A 82 13.86 1.72 6.18
C ASP A 82 13.80 0.77 4.98
N MET A 83 14.90 0.61 4.26
CA MET A 83 14.98 -0.33 3.14
C MET A 83 14.75 -1.78 3.57
N VAL A 84 15.33 -2.19 4.71
CA VAL A 84 15.14 -3.53 5.28
C VAL A 84 13.67 -3.75 5.68
N VAL A 85 13.05 -2.78 6.35
CA VAL A 85 11.64 -2.84 6.73
C VAL A 85 10.73 -2.97 5.50
N VAL A 86 11.01 -2.21 4.43
CA VAL A 86 10.29 -2.31 3.16
C VAL A 86 10.44 -3.70 2.53
N ILE A 87 11.66 -4.26 2.49
CA ILE A 87 11.89 -5.60 1.95
C ILE A 87 11.12 -6.66 2.75
N ILE A 88 11.14 -6.57 4.09
CA ILE A 88 10.39 -7.48 4.96
C ILE A 88 8.89 -7.36 4.68
N TYR A 89 8.38 -6.14 4.51
CA TYR A 89 6.98 -5.93 4.16
C TYR A 89 6.61 -6.55 2.81
N ILE A 90 7.45 -6.40 1.78
CA ILE A 90 7.24 -7.03 0.46
C ILE A 90 7.18 -8.55 0.60
N ILE A 91 8.11 -9.16 1.34
CA ILE A 91 8.10 -10.60 1.60
C ILE A 91 6.83 -11.00 2.36
N GLY A 92 6.39 -10.20 3.32
CA GLY A 92 5.13 -10.38 4.04
C GLY A 92 3.92 -10.37 3.10
N VAL A 93 3.83 -9.41 2.17
CA VAL A 93 2.76 -9.34 1.16
C VAL A 93 2.76 -10.57 0.25
N LEU A 94 3.92 -11.01 -0.22
CA LEU A 94 4.04 -12.21 -1.05
C LEU A 94 3.60 -13.47 -0.29
N THR A 95 4.04 -13.61 0.96
CA THR A 95 3.65 -14.72 1.83
C THR A 95 2.15 -14.72 2.09
N TYR A 96 1.59 -13.55 2.38
CA TYR A 96 0.15 -13.37 2.56
C TYR A 96 -0.64 -13.83 1.33
N SER A 97 -0.24 -13.40 0.13
CA SER A 97 -0.88 -13.78 -1.14
C SER A 97 -0.92 -15.30 -1.35
N LEU A 98 0.12 -16.03 -0.94
CA LEU A 98 0.18 -17.49 -1.08
C LEU A 98 -0.67 -18.24 -0.04
N VAL A 99 -0.82 -17.67 1.16
CA VAL A 99 -1.43 -18.34 2.31
C VAL A 99 -2.92 -17.99 2.45
N ILE A 100 -3.36 -16.84 1.92
CA ILE A 100 -4.73 -16.33 2.10
C ILE A 100 -5.80 -17.32 1.62
N GLY A 101 -5.53 -18.04 0.54
CA GLY A 101 -6.45 -19.06 -0.01
C GLY A 101 -6.71 -20.26 0.92
N LYS A 102 -5.88 -20.46 1.95
CA LYS A 102 -6.02 -21.56 2.92
C LYS A 102 -6.60 -21.09 4.25
N ILE A 103 -6.27 -19.88 4.69
CA ILE A 103 -6.66 -19.32 5.99
C ILE A 103 -8.02 -18.59 5.91
N GLY A 104 -8.42 -18.17 4.71
CA GLY A 104 -9.61 -17.37 4.45
C GLY A 104 -9.33 -15.87 4.60
N PHE A 105 -10.00 -15.06 3.79
CA PHE A 105 -9.72 -13.63 3.64
C PHE A 105 -9.76 -12.87 4.96
N ILE A 106 -10.79 -13.06 5.78
CA ILE A 106 -11.00 -12.27 7.01
C ILE A 106 -9.86 -12.50 8.01
N LEU A 107 -9.63 -13.76 8.40
CA LEU A 107 -8.61 -14.10 9.40
C LEU A 107 -7.20 -13.76 8.89
N GLY A 108 -6.90 -14.11 7.63
CA GLY A 108 -5.60 -13.84 7.03
C GLY A 108 -5.32 -12.33 6.93
N SER A 109 -6.31 -11.55 6.50
CA SER A 109 -6.17 -10.09 6.36
C SER A 109 -6.01 -9.41 7.72
N ILE A 110 -6.75 -9.85 8.75
CA ILE A 110 -6.61 -9.29 10.10
C ILE A 110 -5.19 -9.54 10.63
N LEU A 111 -4.70 -10.78 10.55
CA LEU A 111 -3.36 -11.12 11.02
C LEU A 111 -2.28 -10.36 10.24
N PHE A 112 -2.43 -10.27 8.92
CA PHE A 112 -1.52 -9.53 8.07
C PHE A 112 -1.49 -8.04 8.43
N LEU A 113 -2.65 -7.41 8.60
CA LEU A 113 -2.77 -5.98 8.90
C LEU A 113 -2.20 -5.66 10.29
N ILE A 114 -2.48 -6.49 11.30
CA ILE A 114 -1.90 -6.36 12.65
C ILE A 114 -0.38 -6.44 12.56
N THR A 115 0.14 -7.47 11.90
CA THR A 115 1.59 -7.69 11.80
C THR A 115 2.27 -6.54 11.04
N GLY A 116 1.67 -6.08 9.94
CA GLY A 116 2.16 -4.95 9.16
C GLY A 116 2.23 -3.67 9.98
N MET A 117 1.15 -3.30 10.67
CA MET A 117 1.14 -2.09 11.53
C MET A 117 2.12 -2.20 12.71
N VAL A 118 2.20 -3.36 13.36
CA VAL A 118 3.09 -3.58 14.49
C VAL A 118 4.56 -3.59 14.05
N PHE A 119 4.87 -4.06 12.86
CA PHE A 119 6.26 -4.10 12.38
C PHE A 119 6.70 -2.77 11.76
N MET A 120 5.80 -2.07 11.05
CA MET A 120 6.14 -0.83 10.33
C MET A 120 6.01 0.45 11.16
N ASN A 121 5.20 0.46 12.22
CA ASN A 121 5.01 1.68 12.99
C ASN A 121 6.23 1.93 13.90
N TYR A 122 6.85 3.10 13.81
CA TYR A 122 8.11 3.42 14.52
C TYR A 122 7.90 4.11 15.87
N ASP A 123 6.66 4.33 16.30
CA ASP A 123 6.39 5.01 17.56
C ASP A 123 6.98 4.27 18.77
N GLU A 124 7.57 5.04 19.70
CA GLU A 124 8.09 4.58 21.00
C GLU A 124 6.98 4.14 21.97
N GLU A 125 5.74 3.97 21.48
CA GLU A 125 4.66 3.47 22.30
C GLU A 125 4.93 2.04 22.81
N LYS A 126 4.42 1.75 24.01
CA LYS A 126 4.47 0.40 24.58
C LYS A 126 3.91 -0.60 23.58
N TYR A 127 4.66 -1.67 23.32
CA TYR A 127 4.34 -2.73 22.36
C TYR A 127 2.91 -3.29 22.51
N SER A 128 2.40 -3.36 23.73
CA SER A 128 1.02 -3.78 24.03
C SER A 128 -0.04 -2.83 23.48
N LYS A 129 0.15 -1.51 23.60
CA LYS A 129 -0.79 -0.52 23.04
C LYS A 129 -0.80 -0.56 21.52
N LYS A 130 0.37 -0.72 20.91
CA LYS A 130 0.54 -0.86 19.47
C LYS A 130 -0.23 -2.04 18.91
N ILE A 131 -0.11 -3.20 19.55
CA ILE A 131 -0.86 -4.41 19.18
C ILE A 131 -2.37 -4.19 19.34
N ILE A 132 -2.82 -3.58 20.44
CA ILE A 132 -4.24 -3.31 20.66
C ILE A 132 -4.81 -2.37 19.59
N ASN A 133 -4.13 -1.26 19.31
CA ASN A 133 -4.55 -0.32 18.29
C ASN A 133 -4.60 -0.98 16.92
N ALA A 134 -3.55 -1.74 16.57
CA ALA A 134 -3.50 -2.51 15.33
C ALA A 134 -4.64 -3.53 15.25
N ALA A 135 -4.95 -4.23 16.34
CA ALA A 135 -6.04 -5.19 16.40
C ALA A 135 -7.40 -4.52 16.21
N ILE A 136 -7.66 -3.39 16.87
CA ILE A 136 -8.91 -2.63 16.74
C ILE A 136 -9.10 -2.17 15.29
N VAL A 137 -8.08 -1.51 14.72
CA VAL A 137 -8.16 -1.02 13.33
C VAL A 137 -8.35 -2.19 12.38
N SER A 138 -7.61 -3.28 12.55
CA SER A 138 -7.72 -4.46 11.67
C SER A 138 -9.10 -5.12 11.74
N CYS A 139 -9.63 -5.32 12.94
CA CYS A 139 -10.95 -5.92 13.15
C CYS A 139 -12.10 -5.05 12.65
N ILE A 140 -11.91 -3.75 12.44
CA ILE A 140 -12.91 -2.87 11.83
C ILE A 140 -12.72 -2.80 10.32
N THR A 141 -11.49 -2.51 9.87
CA THR A 141 -11.18 -2.29 8.46
C THR A 141 -11.41 -3.54 7.62
N VAL A 142 -11.00 -4.73 8.08
CA VAL A 142 -11.09 -5.95 7.27
C VAL A 142 -12.55 -6.35 7.00
N PRO A 143 -13.47 -6.42 7.99
CA PRO A 143 -14.87 -6.71 7.71
C PRO A 143 -15.55 -5.66 6.82
N VAL A 144 -15.22 -4.38 6.99
CA VAL A 144 -15.74 -3.31 6.12
C VAL A 144 -15.29 -3.53 4.68
N LEU A 145 -14.01 -3.83 4.46
CA LEU A 145 -13.50 -4.13 3.12
C LEU A 145 -14.14 -5.41 2.56
N TYR A 146 -14.26 -6.47 3.36
CA TYR A 146 -14.93 -7.70 2.94
C TYR A 146 -16.36 -7.41 2.47
N TYR A 147 -17.13 -6.64 3.24
CA TYR A 147 -18.49 -6.24 2.87
C TYR A 147 -18.50 -5.45 1.55
N VAL A 148 -17.64 -4.44 1.41
CA VAL A 148 -17.57 -3.64 0.17
C VAL A 148 -17.23 -4.52 -1.04
N PHE A 149 -16.23 -5.38 -0.94
CA PHE A 149 -15.84 -6.24 -2.06
C PHE A 149 -16.89 -7.31 -2.38
N HIS A 150 -17.48 -7.93 -1.35
CA HIS A 150 -18.43 -9.02 -1.53
C HIS A 150 -19.83 -8.53 -1.92
N GLU A 151 -20.38 -7.54 -1.23
CA GLU A 151 -21.76 -7.08 -1.43
C GLU A 151 -21.87 -5.97 -2.49
N VAL A 152 -20.96 -4.99 -2.46
CA VAL A 152 -21.03 -3.83 -3.38
C VAL A 152 -20.42 -4.18 -4.73
N PHE A 153 -19.22 -4.79 -4.73
CA PHE A 153 -18.49 -5.11 -5.96
C PHE A 153 -18.69 -6.54 -6.47
N LYS A 154 -19.38 -7.40 -5.70
CA LYS A 154 -19.65 -8.82 -6.06
C LYS A 154 -18.40 -9.60 -6.44
N VAL A 155 -17.29 -9.33 -5.76
CA VAL A 155 -16.01 -10.02 -5.92
C VAL A 155 -15.96 -11.23 -4.98
N MET A 156 -15.64 -12.40 -5.53
CA MET A 156 -15.37 -13.59 -4.72
C MET A 156 -14.00 -13.45 -4.04
N LEU A 157 -14.03 -13.30 -2.72
CA LEU A 157 -12.84 -13.34 -1.88
C LEU A 157 -12.65 -14.77 -1.34
N PRO A 158 -11.39 -15.26 -1.23
CA PRO A 158 -11.08 -16.60 -0.75
C PRO A 158 -11.35 -16.81 0.74
#